data_AF-A0A9D7EZK7-F1
#
_entry.id   AF-A0A9D7EZK7-F1
#
_cell.length_a   1.000
_cell.length_b   1.000
_cell.length_c   1.000
_cell.angle_alpha   90.00
_cell.angle_beta   90.00
_cell.angle_gamma   90.00
#
_symmetry.space_group_name_H-M   'P 1'
#
loop_
_entity.id
_entity.type
_entity.pdbx_description
1 polymer ?
#
loop_
_entity_poly.entity_id
_entity_poly.type
_entity_poly.pdbx_seq_one_letter_code
_entity_poly.pdbx_strand_id
1 'polypeptide(L)'
;MIRILFGLIIFVAFSCNPKKVYREVVRTDKIDEDIILFNIGNISRAEIGELLIEIEKCKPLIIGIDILFLENKKAFDDSVLADALERVTNDIIAYKFDSRGREERSIDRFRKFASEEGFINAEEKDGVLSHFTPVKEVGGKLHESFALKISKQWKPEVELNHSK
;
A
#
# COMPACT_ATOMS: atom_id res chain seq x y z
N MET A 1 -15.78 45.11 59.54
CA MET A 1 -16.69 44.75 58.44
C MET A 1 -15.82 44.26 57.28
N ILE A 2 -15.60 42.95 57.18
CA ILE A 2 -14.65 42.33 56.24
C ILE A 2 -15.47 41.75 55.07
N ARG A 3 -15.23 42.24 53.84
CA ARG A 3 -15.81 41.69 52.62
C ARG A 3 -14.83 40.66 52.04
N ILE A 4 -15.20 39.39 52.10
CA ILE A 4 -14.50 38.31 51.39
C ILE A 4 -15.15 38.19 50.01
N LEU A 5 -14.38 38.50 48.96
CA LEU A 5 -14.78 38.37 47.57
C LEU A 5 -14.58 36.91 47.15
N PHE A 6 -15.66 36.13 47.06
CA PHE A 6 -15.61 34.78 46.48
C PHE A 6 -15.53 34.91 44.96
N GLY A 7 -14.33 34.70 44.41
CA GLY A 7 -14.11 34.55 42.97
C GLY A 7 -14.56 33.17 42.50
N LEU A 8 -15.56 33.12 41.62
CA LEU A 8 -16.04 31.92 40.97
C LEU A 8 -15.06 31.53 39.85
N ILE A 9 -14.22 30.53 40.07
CA ILE A 9 -13.37 29.94 39.02
C ILE A 9 -14.23 28.95 38.24
N ILE A 10 -14.64 29.32 37.02
CA ILE A 10 -15.34 28.43 36.10
C ILE A 10 -14.28 27.52 35.44
N PHE A 11 -14.16 26.29 35.91
CA PHE A 11 -13.48 25.22 35.16
C PHE A 11 -14.36 24.82 33.98
N VAL A 12 -14.07 25.35 32.79
CA VAL A 12 -14.62 24.79 31.55
C VAL A 12 -13.81 23.54 31.24
N ALA A 13 -14.29 22.39 31.72
CA ALA A 13 -13.77 21.10 31.30
C ALA A 13 -14.16 20.91 29.82
N PHE A 14 -13.24 21.22 28.91
CA PHE A 14 -13.33 20.76 27.52
C PHE A 14 -13.21 19.23 27.53
N SER A 15 -14.35 18.54 27.57
CA SER A 15 -14.42 17.13 27.22
C SER A 15 -14.26 17.03 25.70
N CYS A 16 -13.02 17.07 25.22
CA CYS A 16 -12.70 16.56 23.90
C CYS A 16 -12.93 15.05 23.95
N ASN A 17 -14.14 14.64 23.58
CA ASN A 17 -14.42 13.26 23.23
C ASN A 17 -14.26 13.15 21.71
N PRO A 18 -13.06 12.85 21.18
CA PRO A 18 -12.94 12.57 19.75
C PRO A 18 -13.73 11.30 19.51
N LYS A 19 -14.98 11.44 19.06
CA LYS A 19 -15.74 10.33 18.51
C LYS A 19 -14.86 9.76 17.40
N LYS A 20 -14.32 8.56 17.61
CA LYS A 20 -13.66 7.81 16.54
C LYS A 20 -14.71 7.62 15.46
N VAL A 21 -14.63 8.42 14.40
CA VAL A 21 -15.47 8.26 13.22
C VAL A 21 -14.91 7.07 12.46
N TYR A 22 -15.34 5.88 12.84
CA TYR A 22 -15.24 4.74 11.95
C TYR A 22 -16.23 5.02 10.82
N ARG A 23 -15.74 5.38 9.63
CA ARG A 23 -16.60 5.35 8.44
C ARG A 23 -17.11 3.92 8.33
N GLU A 24 -18.43 3.77 8.40
CA GLU A 24 -19.07 2.49 8.15
C GLU A 24 -18.72 2.07 6.72
N VAL A 25 -18.02 0.94 6.60
CA VAL A 25 -17.72 0.36 5.28
C VAL A 25 -19.03 -0.23 4.78
N VAL A 26 -19.72 0.50 3.90
CA VAL A 26 -20.92 0.01 3.24
C VAL A 26 -20.50 -1.13 2.33
N ARG A 27 -20.84 -2.36 2.74
CA ARG A 27 -20.63 -3.54 1.89
C ARG A 27 -21.59 -3.45 0.71
N THR A 28 -21.08 -3.70 -0.48
CA THR A 28 -21.86 -3.75 -1.70
C THR A 28 -21.49 -5.00 -2.48
N ASP A 29 -22.49 -5.62 -3.10
CA ASP A 29 -22.29 -6.74 -4.02
C ASP A 29 -22.00 -6.24 -5.46
N LYS A 30 -21.90 -4.92 -5.65
CA LYS A 30 -21.48 -4.33 -6.92
C LYS A 30 -20.00 -4.60 -7.13
N ILE A 31 -19.70 -5.23 -8.25
CA ILE A 31 -18.34 -5.43 -8.74
C ILE A 31 -17.86 -4.11 -9.36
N ASP A 32 -16.66 -3.68 -9.00
CA ASP A 32 -15.98 -2.59 -9.70
C ASP A 32 -15.35 -3.18 -10.97
N GLU A 33 -15.92 -2.86 -12.13
CA GLU A 33 -15.50 -3.42 -13.42
C GLU A 33 -14.13 -2.87 -13.87
N ASP A 34 -13.62 -1.81 -13.24
CA ASP A 34 -12.31 -1.22 -13.53
C ASP A 34 -11.16 -1.95 -12.80
N ILE A 35 -11.48 -2.85 -11.86
CA ILE A 35 -10.51 -3.56 -11.03
C ILE A 35 -10.55 -5.06 -11.33
N ILE A 36 -9.41 -5.59 -11.80
CA ILE A 36 -9.24 -7.02 -12.01
C ILE A 36 -8.17 -7.54 -11.04
N LEU A 37 -8.52 -8.58 -10.28
CA LEU A 37 -7.61 -9.25 -9.35
C LEU A 37 -7.17 -10.60 -9.93
N PHE A 38 -5.86 -10.76 -10.14
CA PHE A 38 -5.27 -12.02 -10.57
C PHE A 38 -4.60 -12.73 -9.40
N ASN A 39 -5.07 -13.93 -9.06
CA ASN A 39 -4.38 -14.81 -8.13
C ASN A 39 -3.37 -15.65 -8.91
N ILE A 40 -2.08 -15.46 -8.63
CA ILE A 40 -0.99 -16.17 -9.30
C ILE A 40 -0.77 -17.60 -8.79
N GLY A 41 -1.39 -18.00 -7.67
CA GLY A 41 -1.28 -19.35 -7.12
C GLY A 41 0.16 -19.85 -7.02
N ASN A 42 0.46 -20.95 -7.72
CA ASN A 42 1.76 -21.62 -7.73
C ASN A 42 2.46 -21.56 -9.10
N ILE A 43 2.12 -20.58 -9.95
CA ILE A 43 2.73 -20.48 -11.27
C ILE A 43 4.22 -20.06 -11.18
N SER A 44 5.00 -20.48 -12.16
CA SER A 44 6.42 -20.16 -12.29
C SER A 44 6.65 -18.68 -12.64
N ARG A 45 7.89 -18.22 -12.51
CA ARG A 45 8.24 -16.84 -12.91
C ARG A 45 8.09 -16.61 -14.42
N ALA A 46 8.31 -17.65 -15.23
CA ALA A 46 8.04 -17.59 -16.66
C ALA A 46 6.54 -17.34 -16.92
N GLU A 47 5.67 -18.09 -16.26
CA GLU A 47 4.22 -17.93 -16.38
C GLU A 47 3.73 -16.57 -15.85
N ILE A 48 4.33 -16.03 -14.78
CA ILE A 48 4.06 -14.64 -14.34
C ILE A 48 4.46 -13.65 -15.44
N GLY A 49 5.64 -13.83 -16.05
CA GLY A 49 6.10 -12.98 -17.15
C GLY A 49 5.15 -13.01 -18.35
N GLU A 50 4.73 -14.20 -18.77
CA GLU A 50 3.75 -14.38 -19.85
C GLU A 50 2.40 -13.72 -19.50
N LEU A 51 1.90 -13.90 -18.27
CA LEU A 51 0.69 -13.27 -17.80
C LEU A 51 0.78 -11.73 -17.83
N LEU A 52 1.90 -11.16 -17.40
CA LEU A 52 2.13 -9.71 -17.46
C LEU A 52 2.08 -9.18 -18.89
N ILE A 53 2.68 -9.91 -19.84
CA ILE A 53 2.63 -9.53 -21.26
C ILE A 53 1.21 -9.60 -21.83
N GLU A 54 0.41 -10.60 -21.45
CA GLU A 54 -0.99 -10.66 -21.88
C GLU A 54 -1.84 -9.54 -21.27
N ILE A 55 -1.63 -9.22 -19.98
CA ILE A 55 -2.30 -8.10 -19.31
C ILE A 55 -1.94 -6.77 -19.97
N GLU A 56 -0.66 -6.55 -20.30
CA GLU A 56 -0.18 -5.32 -20.93
C GLU A 56 -0.84 -5.04 -22.28
N LYS A 57 -1.22 -6.08 -23.05
CA LYS A 57 -1.96 -5.91 -24.32
C LYS A 57 -3.32 -5.23 -24.13
N CYS A 58 -3.93 -5.37 -22.96
CA CYS A 58 -5.17 -4.71 -22.60
C CYS A 58 -4.97 -3.24 -22.22
N LYS A 59 -3.73 -2.76 -22.12
CA LYS A 59 -3.35 -1.39 -21.76
C LYS A 59 -4.03 -0.92 -20.47
N PRO A 60 -3.88 -1.65 -19.35
CA PRO A 60 -4.44 -1.21 -18.08
C PRO A 60 -3.86 0.15 -17.71
N LEU A 61 -4.58 0.91 -16.90
CA LEU A 61 -4.05 2.18 -16.38
C LEU A 61 -2.80 1.93 -15.53
N ILE A 62 -2.84 0.93 -14.64
CA ILE A 62 -1.80 0.56 -13.67
C ILE A 62 -1.79 -0.95 -13.50
N ILE A 63 -0.62 -1.54 -13.25
CA ILE A 63 -0.48 -2.94 -12.85
C ILE A 63 0.15 -3.01 -11.44
N GLY A 64 -0.63 -3.46 -10.45
CA GLY A 64 -0.11 -3.71 -9.10
C GLY A 64 0.43 -5.13 -8.95
N ILE A 65 1.71 -5.27 -8.60
CA ILE A 65 2.36 -6.58 -8.38
C ILE A 65 2.67 -6.77 -6.89
N ASP A 66 1.78 -7.47 -6.19
CA ASP A 66 1.91 -7.78 -4.75
C ASP A 66 2.74 -9.06 -4.51
N ILE A 67 4.00 -9.06 -4.99
CA ILE A 67 4.93 -10.20 -4.90
C ILE A 67 6.34 -9.70 -4.63
N LEU A 68 7.06 -10.37 -3.71
CA LEU A 68 8.47 -10.10 -3.44
C LEU A 68 9.36 -11.19 -4.07
N PHE A 69 10.17 -10.79 -5.06
CA PHE A 69 11.14 -11.67 -5.72
C PHE A 69 12.53 -11.51 -5.07
N LEU A 70 12.69 -12.08 -3.87
CA LEU A 70 13.84 -11.85 -2.97
C LEU A 70 15.16 -12.48 -3.40
N GLU A 71 15.11 -13.47 -4.28
CA GLU A 71 16.29 -14.21 -4.74
C GLU A 71 16.10 -14.72 -6.16
N ASN A 72 17.19 -15.11 -6.82
CA ASN A 72 17.12 -15.82 -8.09
C ASN A 72 16.54 -17.22 -7.89
N LYS A 73 15.82 -17.73 -8.88
CA LYS A 73 15.32 -19.11 -8.92
C LYS A 73 15.98 -19.83 -10.10
N LYS A 74 15.21 -20.13 -11.15
CA LYS A 74 15.71 -20.75 -12.38
C LYS A 74 16.10 -19.65 -13.35
N ALA A 75 17.30 -19.75 -13.93
CA ALA A 75 17.83 -18.71 -14.81
C ALA A 75 16.90 -18.39 -16.00
N PHE A 76 16.28 -19.42 -16.60
CA PHE A 76 15.31 -19.25 -17.68
C PHE A 76 14.08 -18.47 -17.20
N ASP A 77 13.38 -18.96 -16.19
CA ASP A 77 12.16 -18.32 -15.66
C ASP A 77 12.42 -16.88 -15.19
N ASP A 78 13.56 -16.64 -14.55
CA ASP A 78 13.96 -15.30 -14.11
C ASP A 78 14.23 -14.35 -15.27
N SER A 79 14.74 -14.86 -16.40
CA SER A 79 14.99 -14.05 -17.59
C SER A 79 13.65 -13.67 -18.24
N VAL A 80 12.72 -14.62 -18.38
CA VAL A 80 11.39 -14.36 -18.93
C VAL A 80 10.64 -13.31 -18.10
N LEU A 81 10.66 -13.42 -16.76
CA LEU A 81 10.04 -12.42 -15.90
C LEU A 81 10.72 -11.05 -15.99
N ALA A 82 12.04 -11.00 -16.01
CA ALA A 82 12.78 -9.73 -16.11
C ALA A 82 12.49 -9.02 -17.43
N ASP A 83 12.46 -9.76 -18.54
CA ASP A 83 12.12 -9.22 -19.87
C ASP A 83 10.67 -8.70 -19.92
N ALA A 84 9.75 -9.35 -19.20
CA ALA A 84 8.37 -8.89 -19.09
C ALA A 84 8.26 -7.59 -18.27
N LEU A 85 8.92 -7.52 -17.12
CA LEU A 85 8.95 -6.32 -16.25
C LEU A 85 9.65 -5.14 -16.92
N GLU A 86 10.59 -5.38 -17.83
CA GLU A 86 11.19 -4.29 -18.64
C GLU A 86 10.20 -3.68 -19.64
N ARG A 87 9.21 -4.44 -20.09
CA ARG A 87 8.23 -4.01 -21.10
C ARG A 87 7.01 -3.34 -20.50
N VAL A 88 6.67 -3.68 -19.25
CA VAL A 88 5.57 -3.06 -18.52
C VAL A 88 6.07 -1.76 -17.90
N THR A 89 5.49 -0.62 -18.27
CA THR A 89 6.00 0.71 -17.86
C THR A 89 5.18 1.41 -16.78
N ASN A 90 4.05 0.83 -16.39
CA ASN A 90 3.07 1.37 -15.44
C ASN A 90 2.82 0.41 -14.27
N ASP A 91 3.83 -0.38 -13.92
CA ASP A 91 3.76 -1.28 -12.77
C ASP A 91 4.12 -0.57 -11.46
N ILE A 92 3.49 -1.04 -10.40
CA ILE A 92 3.89 -0.75 -9.03
C ILE A 92 4.28 -2.10 -8.42
N ILE A 93 5.52 -2.22 -7.94
CA ILE A 93 5.99 -3.42 -7.27
C ILE A 93 5.93 -3.23 -5.75
N ALA A 94 5.43 -4.25 -5.07
CA ALA A 94 5.35 -4.27 -3.63
C ALA A 94 6.72 -4.53 -2.96
N TYR A 95 6.94 -3.90 -1.81
CA TYR A 95 8.02 -4.25 -0.89
C TYR A 95 7.51 -4.26 0.55
N LYS A 96 8.30 -4.72 1.52
CA LYS A 96 7.88 -4.69 2.93
C LYS A 96 9.01 -4.23 3.84
N PHE A 97 8.68 -4.03 5.12
CA PHE A 97 9.68 -3.81 6.16
C PHE A 97 9.85 -5.07 7.00
N ASP A 98 11.09 -5.42 7.33
CA ASP A 98 11.38 -6.48 8.29
C ASP A 98 11.09 -6.03 9.73
N SER A 99 11.25 -6.93 10.70
CA SER A 99 11.01 -6.65 12.13
C SER A 99 11.94 -5.59 12.72
N ARG A 100 13.01 -5.20 12.02
CA ARG A 100 13.96 -4.15 12.39
C ARG A 100 13.69 -2.84 11.64
N GLY A 101 12.62 -2.77 10.86
CA GLY A 101 12.28 -1.61 10.04
C GLY A 101 13.18 -1.45 8.80
N ARG A 102 13.90 -2.49 8.38
CA ARG A 102 14.69 -2.46 7.13
C ARG A 102 13.81 -2.85 5.97
N GLU A 103 14.02 -2.19 4.84
CA GLU A 103 13.29 -2.51 3.61
C GLU A 103 13.73 -3.88 3.08
N GLU A 104 12.75 -4.73 2.80
CA GLU A 104 12.89 -6.00 2.10
C GLU A 104 12.20 -5.85 0.75
N ARG A 105 13.00 -5.78 -0.31
CA ARG A 105 12.60 -5.51 -1.69
C ARG A 105 12.94 -6.69 -2.59
N SER A 106 12.27 -6.78 -3.73
CA SER A 106 12.70 -7.66 -4.83
C SER A 106 14.16 -7.38 -5.22
N ILE A 107 14.88 -8.37 -5.75
CA ILE A 107 16.24 -8.13 -6.24
C ILE A 107 16.24 -7.17 -7.42
N ASP A 108 17.35 -6.46 -7.61
CA ASP A 108 17.50 -5.41 -8.64
C ASP A 108 17.09 -5.87 -10.04
N ARG A 109 17.31 -7.15 -10.39
CA ARG A 109 16.87 -7.74 -11.66
C ARG A 109 15.39 -7.48 -11.98
N PHE A 110 14.53 -7.55 -10.97
CA PHE A 110 13.08 -7.43 -11.15
C PHE A 110 12.53 -6.03 -10.85
N ARG A 111 13.24 -5.23 -10.05
CA ARG A 111 12.74 -3.90 -9.65
C ARG A 111 13.38 -2.73 -10.39
N LYS A 112 14.52 -2.90 -11.06
CA LYS A 112 15.23 -1.80 -11.73
C LYS A 112 14.41 -1.10 -12.82
N PHE A 113 13.39 -1.78 -13.34
CA PHE A 113 12.50 -1.28 -14.37
C PHE A 113 11.10 -0.92 -13.86
N ALA A 114 10.82 -1.17 -12.58
CA ALA A 114 9.52 -0.85 -11.99
C ALA A 114 9.25 0.65 -12.09
N SER A 115 8.04 1.02 -12.49
CA SER A 115 7.63 2.43 -12.56
C SER A 115 7.67 3.06 -11.16
N GLU A 116 7.09 2.37 -10.18
CA GLU A 116 7.14 2.75 -8.77
C GLU A 116 7.23 1.53 -7.84
N GLU A 117 7.56 1.78 -6.57
CA GLU A 117 7.53 0.77 -5.51
C GLU A 117 6.70 1.29 -4.32
N GLY A 118 5.87 0.44 -3.71
CA GLY A 118 5.05 0.79 -2.54
C GLY A 118 5.11 -0.26 -1.44
N PHE A 119 5.04 0.16 -0.17
CA PHE A 119 5.17 -0.79 0.93
C PHE A 119 3.85 -1.52 1.20
N ILE A 120 3.91 -2.83 1.40
CA ILE A 120 2.78 -3.62 1.87
C ILE A 120 2.55 -3.27 3.33
N ASN A 121 1.37 -2.76 3.61
CA ASN A 121 0.95 -2.56 4.98
C ASN A 121 0.55 -3.92 5.55
N ALA A 122 1.48 -4.59 6.24
CA ALA A 122 1.32 -5.95 6.79
C ALA A 122 1.48 -5.98 8.32
N GLU A 123 1.11 -4.89 9.02
CA GLU A 123 1.10 -4.89 10.49
C GLU A 123 -0.07 -5.72 11.00
N GLU A 124 0.19 -7.02 11.12
CA GLU A 124 -0.75 -8.01 11.60
C GLU A 124 -0.64 -8.14 13.12
N LYS A 125 -1.77 -8.03 13.81
CA LYS A 125 -1.87 -8.33 15.24
C LYS A 125 -2.91 -9.43 15.42
N ASP A 126 -2.48 -10.56 15.98
CA ASP A 126 -3.33 -11.73 16.22
C ASP A 126 -4.00 -12.29 14.94
N GLY A 127 -3.29 -12.26 13.81
CA GLY A 127 -3.82 -12.73 12.52
C GLY A 127 -4.79 -11.74 11.85
N VAL A 128 -4.88 -10.51 12.37
CA VAL A 128 -5.80 -9.50 11.87
C VAL A 128 -5.06 -8.22 11.51
N LEU A 129 -5.17 -7.84 10.24
CA LEU A 129 -4.85 -6.49 9.80
C LEU A 129 -6.03 -5.57 10.10
N SER A 130 -5.98 -4.88 11.24
CA SER A 130 -7.08 -4.02 11.71
C SER A 130 -6.90 -2.55 11.32
N HIS A 131 -5.71 -2.16 10.87
CA HIS A 131 -5.37 -0.76 10.59
C HIS A 131 -4.68 -0.64 9.24
N PHE A 132 -5.15 0.33 8.45
CA PHE A 132 -4.49 0.75 7.22
C PHE A 132 -3.56 1.93 7.49
N THR A 133 -2.28 1.76 7.21
CA THR A 133 -1.26 2.82 7.31
C THR A 133 -0.92 3.29 5.90
N PRO A 134 -1.53 4.39 5.40
CA PRO A 134 -1.28 4.87 4.04
C PRO A 134 0.14 5.40 3.85
N VAL A 135 0.71 5.99 4.89
CA VAL A 135 2.07 6.54 4.91
C VAL A 135 2.76 6.12 6.19
N LYS A 136 3.99 5.63 6.09
CA LYS A 136 4.81 5.19 7.22
C LYS A 136 6.13 5.97 7.24
N GLU A 137 6.50 6.50 8.40
CA GLU A 137 7.81 7.12 8.58
C GLU A 137 8.83 6.11 9.11
N VAL A 138 9.94 5.92 8.39
CA VAL A 138 11.04 5.03 8.79
C VAL A 138 12.35 5.77 8.55
N GLY A 139 13.15 5.95 9.61
CA GLY A 139 14.44 6.65 9.51
C GLY A 139 14.32 8.09 9.00
N GLY A 140 13.23 8.79 9.31
CA GLY A 140 12.96 10.16 8.85
C GLY A 140 12.50 10.27 7.40
N LYS A 141 12.28 9.14 6.70
CA LYS A 141 11.73 9.08 5.36
C LYS A 141 10.27 8.65 5.40
N LEU A 142 9.42 9.36 4.66
CA LEU A 142 8.04 8.94 4.43
C LEU A 142 8.00 7.92 3.30
N HIS A 143 7.31 6.83 3.56
CA HIS A 143 7.03 5.76 2.62
C HIS A 143 5.53 5.71 2.38
N GLU A 144 5.11 5.59 1.12
CA GLU A 144 3.70 5.42 0.75
C GLU A 144 3.38 3.93 0.59
N SER A 145 2.20 3.54 1.06
CA SER A 145 1.77 2.16 0.94
C SER A 145 1.50 1.81 -0.51
N PHE A 146 1.68 0.53 -0.84
CA PHE A 146 1.38 -0.05 -2.14
C PHE A 146 -0.04 0.32 -2.61
N ALA A 147 -1.04 0.12 -1.73
CA ALA A 147 -2.42 0.46 -2.02
C ALA A 147 -2.64 1.97 -2.23
N LEU A 148 -1.92 2.84 -1.50
CA LEU A 148 -2.01 4.28 -1.69
C LEU A 148 -1.46 4.70 -3.06
N LYS A 149 -0.33 4.14 -3.48
CA LYS A 149 0.26 4.46 -4.79
C LYS A 149 -0.68 4.08 -5.94
N ILE A 150 -1.25 2.87 -5.89
CA ILE A 150 -2.28 2.44 -6.86
C ILE A 150 -3.45 3.42 -6.86
N SER A 151 -3.98 3.75 -5.67
CA SER A 151 -5.14 4.64 -5.55
C SER A 151 -4.87 6.04 -6.12
N LYS A 152 -3.68 6.61 -5.89
CA LYS A 152 -3.29 7.92 -6.43
C LYS A 152 -3.16 7.93 -7.95
N GLN A 153 -2.62 6.85 -8.53
CA GLN A 153 -2.53 6.75 -9.98
C GLN A 153 -3.92 6.50 -10.61
N TRP A 154 -4.80 5.74 -9.95
CA TRP A 154 -6.15 5.45 -10.46
C TRP A 154 -7.09 6.66 -10.33
N LYS A 155 -7.04 7.34 -9.18
CA LYS A 155 -7.86 8.51 -8.84
C LYS A 155 -6.96 9.59 -8.23
N PRO A 156 -6.41 10.50 -9.06
CA PRO A 156 -5.48 11.54 -8.60
C PRO A 156 -6.05 12.48 -7.52
N GLU A 157 -7.37 12.57 -7.41
CA GLU A 157 -8.08 13.36 -6.39
C GLU A 157 -8.01 12.76 -4.97
N VAL A 158 -7.40 11.58 -4.80
CA VAL A 158 -7.15 10.99 -3.48
C VAL A 158 -6.11 11.82 -2.72
N GLU A 159 -6.60 12.85 -2.03
CA GLU A 159 -5.83 13.62 -1.05
C GLU A 159 -5.85 12.91 0.31
N LEU A 160 -4.67 12.71 0.89
CA LEU A 160 -4.58 12.29 2.28
C LEU A 160 -4.96 13.47 3.17
N ASN A 161 -6.13 13.41 3.80
CA ASN A 161 -6.45 14.29 4.91
C ASN A 161 -5.50 13.95 6.06
N HIS A 162 -4.42 14.73 6.19
CA HIS A 162 -3.53 14.69 7.33
C HIS A 162 -4.24 15.28 8.57
N SER A 163 -5.21 14.57 9.11
CA SER A 163 -5.66 14.82 10.48
C SER A 163 -4.54 14.40 11.42
N LYS A 164 -3.78 15.41 11.87
CA LYS A 164 -2.81 15.33 12.97
C LYS A 164 -3.49 14.88 14.27
#